data_AF-A0A971BYK9-F1
#
_entry.id   AF-A0A971BYK9-F1
#
_cell.length_a   1.000
_cell.length_b   1.000
_cell.length_c   1.000
_cell.angle_alpha   90.00
_cell.angle_beta   90.00
_cell.angle_gamma   90.00
#
_symmetry.space_group_name_H-M   'P 1'
#
loop_
_entity.id
_entity.type
_entity.pdbx_description
1 polymer ?
#
loop_
_entity_poly.entity_id
_entity_poly.type
_entity_poly.pdbx_seq_one_letter_code
_entity_poly.pdbx_strand_id
1 'polypeptide(L)' 'MSGKEDAIRVMNTLTAALNAKPAGFGRSYMQTHYIESENMLRVTLWGQIRFMAVMMDTVAALTENKERD' A
#
# COMPACT_ATOMS: atom_id res chain seq x y z
N MET A 1 4.00 -17.85 -7.43
CA MET A 1 3.14 -16.70 -7.78
C MET A 1 3.98 -15.74 -8.60
N SER A 2 3.42 -15.14 -9.65
CA SER A 2 4.17 -14.13 -10.42
C SER A 2 4.23 -12.82 -9.63
N GLY A 3 5.30 -12.03 -9.79
CA GLY A 3 5.43 -10.73 -9.13
C GLY A 3 4.25 -9.78 -9.38
N LYS A 4 3.58 -9.93 -10.53
CA LYS A 4 2.36 -9.21 -10.90
C LYS A 4 1.16 -9.56 -10.03
N GLU A 5 0.94 -10.84 -9.73
CA GLU A 5 -0.17 -11.29 -8.87
C GLU A 5 0.00 -10.75 -7.45
N ASP A 6 1.23 -10.78 -6.95
CA ASP A 6 1.56 -10.22 -5.65
C ASP A 6 1.38 -8.71 -5.59
N ALA A 7 1.81 -7.98 -6.63
CA ALA A 7 1.60 -6.55 -6.73
C ALA A 7 0.11 -6.18 -6.76
N ILE A 8 -0.71 -6.94 -7.49
CA ILE A 8 -2.17 -6.76 -7.52
C ILE A 8 -2.76 -6.99 -6.12
N ARG A 9 -2.34 -8.05 -5.43
CA ARG A 9 -2.80 -8.32 -4.06
C ARG A 9 -2.48 -7.16 -3.12
N VAL A 10 -1.23 -6.72 -3.08
CA VAL A 10 -0.79 -5.60 -2.23
C VAL A 10 -1.54 -4.32 -2.59
N MET A 11 -1.66 -4.00 -3.88
CA MET A 11 -2.39 -2.82 -4.34
C MET A 11 -3.86 -2.81 -3.91
N ASN A 12 -4.55 -3.95 -4.04
CA ASN A 12 -5.94 -4.08 -3.63
C ASN A 12 -6.09 -3.90 -2.12
N THR A 13 -5.21 -4.49 -1.32
CA THR A 13 -5.27 -4.35 0.13
C THR A 13 -4.95 -2.92 0.58
N LEU A 14 -3.96 -2.25 -0.01
CA LEU A 14 -3.67 -0.84 0.28
C LEU A 14 -4.86 0.05 -0.08
N THR A 15 -5.51 -0.20 -1.21
CA THR A 15 -6.71 0.55 -1.63
C THR A 15 -7.87 0.34 -0.66
N ALA A 16 -8.07 -0.89 -0.17
CA ALA A 16 -9.06 -1.18 0.86
C ALA A 16 -8.74 -0.45 2.17
N ALA A 17 -7.48 -0.45 2.61
CA ALA A 17 -7.04 0.26 3.80
C ALA A 17 -7.26 1.78 3.70
N LEU A 18 -6.97 2.37 2.52
CA LEU A 18 -7.26 3.77 2.25
C LEU A 18 -8.76 4.07 2.36
N ASN A 19 -9.62 3.23 1.79
CA ASN A 19 -11.06 3.44 1.81
C ASN A 19 -11.68 3.22 3.20
N ALA A 20 -11.08 2.35 4.02
CA ALA A 20 -11.49 2.11 5.40
C ALA A 20 -11.00 3.20 6.39
N LYS A 21 -10.32 4.25 5.90
CA LYS A 21 -9.68 5.24 6.76
C LYS A 21 -10.69 6.01 7.63
N PRO A 22 -10.39 6.26 8.92
CA PRO A 22 -11.22 7.11 9.76
C PRO A 22 -11.35 8.52 9.18
N ALA A 23 -12.51 9.15 9.39
CA ALA A 23 -12.78 10.52 8.95
C ALA A 23 -11.74 11.55 9.49
N GLY A 24 -11.08 11.22 10.61
CA GLY A 24 -10.02 12.05 11.23
C GLY A 24 -8.74 12.21 10.41
N PHE A 25 -8.54 11.45 9.32
CA PHE A 25 -7.35 11.58 8.47
C PHE A 25 -7.44 12.67 7.40
N GLY A 26 -8.54 13.43 7.37
CA GLY A 26 -8.67 14.61 6.50
C GLY A 26 -8.51 14.28 5.01
N ARG A 27 -8.08 15.28 4.22
CA ARG A 27 -7.77 15.06 2.80
C ARG A 27 -6.47 14.25 2.70
N SER A 28 -6.60 13.01 2.26
CA SER A 28 -5.48 12.13 1.97
C SER A 28 -5.74 11.38 0.67
N TYR A 29 -4.67 11.09 -0.06
CA TYR A 29 -4.69 10.46 -1.36
C TYR A 29 -3.53 9.47 -1.46
N MET A 30 -3.72 8.41 -2.23
CA MET A 30 -2.69 7.43 -2.53
C MET A 30 -2.78 7.06 -4.00
N GLN A 31 -1.61 6.87 -4.61
CA GLN A 31 -1.48 6.32 -5.94
C GLN A 31 -0.50 5.14 -5.90
N THR A 32 -0.84 4.07 -6.63
CA THR A 32 -0.03 2.87 -6.76
C THR A 32 0.29 2.61 -8.22
N HIS A 33 1.52 2.22 -8.52
CA HIS A 33 1.95 1.88 -9.88
C HIS A 33 2.91 0.70 -9.84
N TYR A 34 2.54 -0.41 -10.47
CA TYR A 34 3.40 -1.57 -10.63
C TYR A 34 4.28 -1.43 -11.87
N ILE A 35 5.59 -1.51 -11.67
CA ILE A 35 6.61 -1.38 -12.71
C ILE A 35 7.10 -2.79 -13.02
N GLU A 36 6.54 -3.39 -14.09
CA GLU A 36 6.78 -4.80 -14.43
C GLU A 36 8.27 -5.10 -14.68
N SER A 37 8.99 -4.20 -15.34
CA SER A 37 10.42 -4.35 -15.67
C SER A 37 11.33 -4.43 -14.45
N GLU A 38 10.89 -3.90 -13.31
CA GLU A 38 11.65 -3.84 -12.06
C GLU A 38 11.06 -4.75 -10.98
N ASN A 39 9.93 -5.42 -11.27
CA ASN A 39 9.13 -6.14 -10.29
C ASN A 39 8.87 -5.30 -9.02
N MET A 40 8.58 -4.01 -9.20
CA MET A 40 8.51 -3.03 -8.12
C MET A 40 7.12 -2.38 -8.07
N LEU A 41 6.54 -2.31 -6.87
CA LEU A 41 5.33 -1.54 -6.62
C LEU A 41 5.71 -0.17 -6.05
N ARG A 42 5.51 0.90 -6.84
CA ARG A 42 5.64 2.27 -6.39
C ARG A 42 4.36 2.73 -5.70
N VAL A 43 4.48 3.27 -4.50
CA VAL A 43 3.36 3.83 -3.72
C VAL A 43 3.66 5.30 -3.41
N THR A 44 2.77 6.20 -3.83
CA THR A 44 2.86 7.63 -3.53
C THR A 44 1.72 8.03 -2.59
N LEU A 45 2.05 8.71 -1.49
CA LEU A 45 1.13 9.09 -0.43
C LEU A 45 1.09 10.62 -0.26
N TRP A 46 -0.11 11.16 -0.13
CA TRP A 46 -0.35 12.56 0.24
C TRP A 46 -1.32 12.61 1.42
N GLY A 47 -1.02 13.47 2.39
CA GLY A 47 -1.89 13.66 3.54
C GLY A 47 -1.11 14.02 4.79
N GLN A 48 -1.77 13.83 5.93
CA GLN A 48 -1.20 14.12 7.24
C GLN A 48 -0.20 13.04 7.65
N ILE A 49 0.77 13.39 8.50
CA ILE A 49 1.81 12.45 8.94
C ILE A 49 1.25 11.20 9.63
N ARG A 50 0.15 11.33 10.40
CA ARG A 50 -0.52 10.18 11.03
C ARG A 50 -1.11 9.21 10.01
N PHE A 51 -1.68 9.73 8.92
CA PHE A 51 -2.15 8.91 7.81
C PHE A 51 -0.97 8.19 7.14
N MET A 52 0.14 8.91 6.88
CA MET A 52 1.34 8.32 6.29
C MET A 52 1.91 7.19 7.14
N ALA A 53 2.00 7.38 8.47
CA ALA A 53 2.49 6.35 9.40
C ALA A 53 1.65 5.06 9.31
N VAL A 54 0.33 5.16 9.39
CA VAL A 54 -0.57 4.00 9.29
C VAL A 54 -0.43 3.28 7.95
N MET A 55 -0.31 4.02 6.85
CA MET A 55 -0.12 3.41 5.53
C MET A 55 1.25 2.71 5.41
N MET A 56 2.30 3.28 5.99
CA MET A 56 3.63 2.65 6.04
C MET A 56 3.61 1.36 6.86
N ASP A 57 2.93 1.35 8.01
CA ASP A 57 2.75 0.14 8.83
C ASP A 57 1.96 -0.93 8.06
N THR A 58 0.95 -0.52 7.30
CA THR A 58 0.17 -1.43 6.44
C THR A 58 1.04 -2.03 5.33
N VAL A 59 1.92 -1.23 4.70
CA VAL A 59 2.88 -1.72 3.70
C VAL A 59 3.85 -2.73 4.31
N ALA A 60 4.41 -2.43 5.49
CA ALA A 60 5.30 -3.34 6.22
C ALA A 60 4.60 -4.68 6.51
N ALA A 61 3.40 -4.65 7.09
CA ALA A 61 2.64 -5.86 7.39
C ALA A 61 2.33 -6.72 6.15
N LEU A 62 2.07 -6.09 4.99
CA LEU A 62 1.78 -6.80 3.74
C LEU A 62 3.03 -7.40 3.06
N THR A 63 4.21 -6.85 3.34
CA THR A 63 5.49 -7.28 2.76
C THR A 63 6.23 -8.27 3.65
N GLU A 64 6.18 -8.10 4.98
CA GLU A 64 6.79 -9.01 5.96
C GLU A 64 6.07 -10.36 6.06
N ASN A 65 4.74 -10.39 5.91
CA ASN A 65 3.99 -11.65 5.86
C ASN A 65 4.42 -12.56 4.70
N LYS A 66 5.09 -11.99 3.70
CA LYS A 66 5.61 -12.71 2.53
C LYS A 66 6.99 -13.33 2.76
N GLU A 67 7.76 -12.86 3.75
CA GLU A 67 9.10 -13.39 4.06
C GLU A 67 9.04 -14.62 4.99
N ARG A 68 7.86 -14.95 5.51
CA ARG A 68 7.61 -16.07 6.45
C ARG A 68 6.98 -17.30 5.80
N ASP A 69 6.61 -17.22 4.52
CA ASP A 69 6.09 -18.31 3.69
C ASP A 69 7.15 -18.79 2.69
#